data_AF-A0A6P1CXJ5-F1
#
_entry.id   AF-A0A6P1CXJ5-F1
#
_cell.length_a   1.000
_cell.length_b   1.000
_cell.length_c   1.000
_cell.angle_alpha   90.00
_cell.angle_beta   90.00
_cell.angle_gamma   90.00
#
_symmetry.space_group_name_H-M   'P 1'
#
loop_
_entity.id
_entity.type
_entity.pdbx_description
1 polymer ?
#
loop_
_entity_poly.entity_id
_entity_poly.type
_entity_poly.pdbx_seq_one_letter_code
_entity_poly.pdbx_strand_id
1 'polypeptide(L)'
;VDLAGHTPGSIGVLLAVDDGSRVLLAGDAVWNKLQIELIREKAPMPGLLFDADRDATFATIHRLHALPDGIEVVAAHDHDAVTALAARHH
;
A
#
# COMPACT_ATOMS: atom_id res chain seq x y z
N VAL A 1 -6.85 -6.08 -6.68
CA VAL A 1 -5.57 -6.77 -6.37
C VAL A 1 -5.72 -7.40 -5.01
N ASP A 2 -5.40 -8.69 -4.85
CA ASP A 2 -5.42 -9.32 -3.53
C ASP A 2 -4.25 -8.81 -2.68
N LEU A 3 -4.55 -8.31 -1.47
CA LEU A 3 -3.59 -7.74 -0.53
C LEU A 3 -3.84 -8.25 0.92
N ALA A 4 -4.22 -9.52 1.06
CA ALA A 4 -4.47 -10.14 2.35
C ALA A 4 -3.30 -10.00 3.36
N GLY A 5 -3.65 -10.00 4.64
CA GLY A 5 -2.71 -9.94 5.77
C GLY A 5 -3.26 -9.04 6.87
N HIS A 6 -3.39 -7.75 6.56
CA HIS A 6 -4.00 -6.79 7.50
C HIS A 6 -5.43 -7.23 7.88
N THR A 7 -6.23 -7.55 6.86
CA THR A 7 -7.41 -8.40 7.01
C THR A 7 -7.36 -9.54 5.99
N PRO A 8 -8.09 -10.65 6.20
CA PRO A 8 -8.16 -11.73 5.21
C PRO A 8 -8.76 -11.29 3.86
N GLY A 9 -9.60 -10.25 3.86
CA GLY A 9 -10.29 -9.72 2.68
C GLY A 9 -9.72 -8.40 2.15
N SER A 10 -8.52 -8.00 2.58
CA SER A 10 -7.89 -6.75 2.13
C SER A 10 -7.66 -6.79 0.61
N ILE A 11 -8.17 -5.76 -0.07
CA ILE A 11 -8.00 -5.57 -1.51
C ILE A 11 -7.36 -4.22 -1.82
N GLY A 12 -6.58 -4.19 -2.90
CA GLY A 12 -6.11 -2.96 -3.54
C GLY A 12 -6.83 -2.68 -4.85
N VAL A 13 -6.95 -1.41 -5.21
CA VAL A 13 -7.57 -0.95 -6.45
C VAL A 13 -6.48 -0.40 -7.37
N LEU A 14 -6.25 -1.05 -8.50
CA LEU A 14 -5.33 -0.56 -9.54
C LEU A 14 -6.13 0.27 -10.55
N LEU A 15 -5.78 1.53 -10.66
CA LEU A 15 -6.39 2.52 -11.53
C LEU A 15 -5.47 2.77 -12.73
N ALA A 16 -6.06 2.79 -13.93
CA ALA A 16 -5.44 3.42 -15.09
C ALA A 16 -6.07 4.81 -15.21
N VAL A 17 -5.22 5.84 -15.17
CA VAL A 17 -5.66 7.24 -15.17
C VAL A 17 -5.51 7.82 -16.57
N ASP A 18 -6.36 8.78 -16.93
CA ASP A 18 -6.41 9.36 -18.28
C ASP A 18 -5.09 10.07 -18.70
N ASP A 19 -4.27 10.48 -17.72
CA ASP A 19 -2.93 11.03 -17.94
C ASP A 19 -1.87 9.95 -18.28
N GLY A 20 -2.28 8.68 -18.39
CA GLY A 20 -1.43 7.53 -18.70
C GLY A 20 -0.75 6.92 -17.48
N SER A 21 -0.92 7.49 -16.28
CA SER A 21 -0.36 6.93 -15.05
C SER A 21 -1.15 5.71 -14.56
N ARG A 22 -0.50 4.87 -13.74
CA ARG A 22 -1.12 3.72 -13.07
C ARG A 22 -0.93 3.87 -11.58
N VAL A 23 -2.04 3.89 -10.83
CA VAL A 23 -2.04 4.12 -9.39
C VAL A 23 -2.68 2.92 -8.69
N LEU A 24 -1.97 2.30 -7.77
CA LEU A 24 -2.49 1.27 -6.87
C LEU A 24 -2.81 1.89 -5.51
N LEU A 25 -4.11 2.00 -5.21
CA LEU A 25 -4.58 2.32 -3.87
C LEU A 25 -4.48 1.04 -3.01
N ALA A 26 -3.58 1.02 -2.03
CA ALA A 26 -3.25 -0.18 -1.26
C ALA A 26 -4.15 -0.41 -0.04
N GLY A 27 -4.98 0.57 0.34
CA GLY A 27 -5.74 0.51 1.59
C GLY A 27 -4.83 0.33 2.80
N ASP A 28 -5.30 -0.38 3.82
CA ASP A 28 -4.57 -0.60 5.08
C ASP A 28 -3.58 -1.77 5.01
N ALA A 29 -3.45 -2.41 3.84
CA ALA A 29 -2.40 -3.41 3.61
C ALA A 29 -1.01 -2.81 3.90
N VAL A 30 -0.85 -1.51 3.62
CA VAL A 30 0.31 -0.71 3.99
C VAL A 30 -0.14 0.66 4.49
N TRP A 31 0.44 1.13 5.59
CA TRP A 31 0.07 2.42 6.18
C TRP A 31 0.92 3.57 5.63
N ASN A 32 2.20 3.32 5.34
CA ASN A 32 3.10 4.34 4.80
C ASN A 32 4.00 3.77 3.70
N LYS A 33 4.29 4.57 2.67
CA LYS A 33 5.10 4.14 1.52
C LYS A 33 6.51 3.66 1.92
N LEU A 34 7.09 4.21 3.00
CA LEU A 34 8.39 3.78 3.51
C LEU A 34 8.43 2.28 3.87
N GLN A 35 7.29 1.68 4.22
CA GLN A 35 7.21 0.24 4.47
C GLN A 35 7.51 -0.56 3.19
N ILE A 36 7.06 -0.05 2.05
CA ILE A 36 7.30 -0.66 0.74
C ILE A 36 8.74 -0.38 0.32
N GLU A 37 9.17 0.87 0.37
CA GLU A 37 10.51 1.28 -0.11
C GLU A 37 11.64 0.61 0.68
N LEU A 38 11.47 0.44 1.98
CA LEU A 38 12.49 -0.11 2.88
C LEU A 38 12.24 -1.57 3.25
N ILE A 39 11.16 -2.19 2.75
CA ILE A 39 10.72 -3.55 3.11
C ILE A 39 10.63 -3.68 4.64
N ARG A 40 9.79 -2.85 5.26
CA ARG A 40 9.62 -2.82 6.72
C ARG A 40 8.18 -3.12 7.12
N GLU A 41 8.04 -4.00 8.09
CA GLU A 41 6.77 -4.24 8.76
C GLU A 41 6.22 -2.99 9.44
N LYS A 42 4.93 -3.03 9.80
CA LYS A 42 4.39 -2.09 10.78
C LYS A 42 5.18 -2.21 12.09
N ALA A 43 5.30 -1.08 12.80
CA ALA A 43 5.92 -1.07 14.12
C ALA A 43 5.31 -2.18 15.01
N PRO A 44 6.10 -2.83 15.90
CA PRO A 44 5.68 -4.06 16.57
C PRO A 44 4.30 -3.99 17.23
N MET A 45 4.04 -2.92 18.00
CA MET A 45 2.77 -2.72 18.71
C MET A 45 1.57 -2.57 17.76
N PRO A 46 1.56 -1.64 16.78
CA PRO A 46 0.49 -1.58 15.79
C PRO A 46 0.31 -2.87 14.98
N GLY A 47 1.39 -3.50 14.51
CA GLY A 47 1.29 -4.71 13.70
C GLY A 47 0.69 -5.89 14.47
N LEU A 48 1.00 -6.02 15.77
CA LEU A 48 0.37 -7.04 16.63
C LEU A 48 -1.10 -6.75 16.94
N LEU A 49 -1.51 -5.48 16.91
CA LEU A 49 -2.86 -5.07 17.27
C LEU A 49 -3.82 -5.08 16.07
N PHE A 50 -3.31 -4.78 14.87
CA PHE A 50 -4.15 -4.46 13.72
C PHE A 50 -4.02 -5.41 12.55
N ASP A 51 -2.93 -6.20 12.45
CA ASP A 51 -2.82 -7.19 11.37
C ASP A 51 -3.42 -8.53 11.84
N ALA A 52 -4.38 -9.05 11.08
CA ALA A 52 -4.95 -10.38 11.32
C ALA A 52 -3.91 -11.50 11.12
N ASP A 53 -3.00 -11.29 10.18
CA ASP A 53 -1.84 -12.14 9.92
C ASP A 53 -0.61 -11.26 9.59
N ARG A 54 0.34 -11.23 10.51
CA ARG A 54 1.54 -10.39 10.41
C ARG A 54 2.48 -10.88 9.30
N ASP A 55 2.66 -12.19 9.18
CA ASP A 55 3.55 -12.79 8.19
C ASP A 55 2.98 -12.58 6.78
N ALA A 56 1.67 -12.77 6.61
CA ALA A 56 0.99 -12.46 5.35
C ALA A 56 1.04 -10.95 5.02
N THR A 57 0.93 -10.08 6.02
CA THR A 57 1.10 -8.62 5.83
C THR A 57 2.51 -8.31 5.33
N PHE A 58 3.53 -8.92 5.91
CA PHE A 58 4.90 -8.72 5.47
C PHE A 58 5.15 -9.29 4.06
N ALA A 59 4.59 -10.46 3.74
CA ALA A 59 4.61 -10.99 2.38
C ALA A 59 3.92 -10.05 1.37
N THR A 60 2.82 -9.41 1.76
CA THR A 60 2.16 -8.37 0.94
C THR A 60 3.05 -7.15 0.72
N ILE A 61 3.79 -6.69 1.72
CA ILE A 61 4.77 -5.61 1.57
C ILE A 61 5.87 -6.00 0.55
N HIS A 62 6.37 -7.24 0.61
CA HIS A 62 7.33 -7.75 -0.37
C HIS A 62 6.74 -7.77 -1.80
N ARG A 63 5.49 -8.22 -1.96
CA ARG A 63 4.81 -8.20 -3.27
C ARG A 63 4.67 -6.78 -3.82
N LEU A 64 4.35 -5.81 -2.96
CA LEU A 64 4.23 -4.41 -3.35
C LEU A 64 5.60 -3.79 -3.71
N HIS A 65 6.66 -4.15 -3.00
CA HIS A 65 8.02 -3.71 -3.32
C HIS A 65 8.50 -4.25 -4.67
N ALA A 66 8.07 -5.46 -5.04
CA ALA A 66 8.44 -6.11 -6.29
C ALA A 66 7.57 -5.68 -7.51
N LEU A 67 6.67 -4.71 -7.34
CA LEU A 67 5.88 -4.20 -8.46
C LEU A 67 6.81 -3.59 -9.53
N PRO A 68 6.44 -3.71 -10.82
CA PRO A 68 7.21 -3.09 -11.88
C PRO A 68 7.17 -1.56 -11.76
N ASP A 69 8.22 -0.92 -12.26
CA ASP A 69 8.27 0.53 -12.42
C ASP A 69 7.05 1.03 -13.21
N GLY A 70 6.59 2.25 -12.88
CA GLY A 70 5.43 2.88 -13.51
C GLY A 70 4.08 2.54 -12.85
N ILE A 71 4.08 1.80 -11.75
CA ILE A 71 2.92 1.69 -10.84
C ILE A 71 3.22 2.48 -9.57
N GLU A 72 2.50 3.57 -9.36
CA GLU A 72 2.56 4.34 -8.12
C GLU A 72 1.68 3.66 -7.06
N VAL A 73 2.24 3.32 -5.90
CA VAL A 73 1.47 2.77 -4.78
C VAL A 73 1.17 3.86 -3.77
N VAL A 74 -0.11 4.04 -3.43
CA VAL A 74 -0.57 5.00 -2.43
C VAL A 74 -1.15 4.25 -1.23
N ALA A 75 -0.50 4.44 -0.08
CA ALA A 75 -0.89 3.86 1.20
C ALA A 75 -2.00 4.71 1.87
N ALA A 76 -2.88 4.06 2.65
CA ALA A 76 -4.07 4.73 3.20
C ALA A 76 -3.77 5.77 4.30
N HIS A 77 -2.66 5.63 5.02
CA HIS A 77 -2.27 6.52 6.12
C HIS A 77 -1.02 7.35 5.80
N ASP A 78 -0.79 7.60 4.51
CA ASP A 78 0.31 8.42 4.02
C ASP A 78 -0.24 9.77 3.51
N HIS A 79 -0.32 10.74 4.44
CA HIS A 79 -0.95 12.03 4.17
C HIS A 79 -0.27 12.79 3.03
N ASP A 80 1.06 12.73 2.95
CA ASP A 80 1.84 13.42 1.94
C ASP A 80 1.59 12.81 0.56
N ALA A 81 1.57 11.47 0.46
CA ALA A 81 1.26 10.77 -0.79
C ALA A 81 -0.16 11.07 -1.30
N VAL A 82 -1.15 11.04 -0.41
CA VAL A 82 -2.56 11.34 -0.77
C VAL A 82 -2.71 12.78 -1.22
N THR A 83 -2.10 13.73 -0.51
CA THR A 83 -2.17 15.16 -0.85
C THR A 83 -1.50 15.44 -2.19
N ALA A 84 -0.34 14.82 -2.45
CA ALA A 84 0.36 14.95 -3.73
C ALA A 84 -0.45 14.38 -4.90
N LEU A 85 -1.09 13.21 -4.72
CA LEU A 85 -1.95 12.62 -5.75
C LEU A 85 -3.17 13.51 -6.03
N ALA A 86 -3.84 14.01 -4.99
CA ALA A 86 -4.99 14.89 -5.15
C ALA A 86 -4.63 16.16 -5.93
N ALA A 87 -3.50 16.81 -5.59
CA ALA A 87 -3.05 18.03 -6.24
C ALA A 87 -2.72 17.86 -7.75
N ARG A 88 -2.40 16.65 -8.22
CA ARG A 88 -2.09 16.38 -9.64
C ARG A 88 -3.32 16.31 -10.54
N HIS A 89 -4.50 16.06 -9.97
CA HIS A 89 -5.72 15.81 -10.71
C HIS A 89 -6.81 16.86 -10.46
N HIS A 90 -6.43 18.01 -9.89
CA HIS A 90 -7.22 19.24 -9.80
C HIS A 90 -6.75 20.25 -10.86
#